data_AF-A0A059D6V0-F1
#
_entry.id   AF-A0A059D6V0-F1
#
_cell.length_a   1.000
_cell.length_b   1.000
_cell.length_c   1.000
_cell.angle_alpha   90.00
_cell.angle_beta   90.00
_cell.angle_gamma   90.00
#
_symmetry.space_group_name_H-M   'P 1'
#
loop_
_entity.id
_entity.type
_entity.pdbx_description
1 polymer ?
#
loop_
_entity_poly.entity_id
_entity_poly.type
_entity_poly.pdbx_seq_one_letter_code
_entity_poly.pdbx_strand_id
1 'polypeptide(L)'
;MILGKGQQTRDVESDGRKKIRKFKESAWKFVYFLSSQLLGLYVTYDEPWFTNTRYFWVGPGDQVWPDQKIKLKLKAVYMYAAGFYTYSIFALVFWETRRSDFGVSMSHHVATVILIVLSYIFRFARVGSVVLALHDASDVFLEIGKMSKYIGAEMVASGAFLLFVLSWIILRLIYYPFWIIWSTSYEVILTLDKDKHTVDGPIYYYVFNFLLICLLVLHVYWWVLIFRMLVKQIQARGQVTDDVRSDSEDEDGHEDFTKKKDGHED
;
A
#
# COMPACT_ATOMS: atom_id res chain seq x y z
N MET A 1 -10.39 -47.27 -2.82
CA MET A 1 -10.77 -46.31 -1.75
C MET A 1 -9.58 -45.76 -0.94
N ILE A 2 -8.40 -46.41 -0.93
CA ILE A 2 -7.23 -45.98 -0.12
C ILE A 2 -6.43 -44.83 -0.77
N LEU A 3 -6.32 -44.79 -2.11
CA LEU A 3 -5.64 -43.68 -2.81
C LEU A 3 -6.29 -42.31 -2.58
N GLY A 4 -7.63 -42.24 -2.55
CA GLY A 4 -8.37 -41.00 -2.34
C GLY A 4 -8.15 -40.37 -0.96
N LYS A 5 -8.01 -41.19 0.09
CA LYS A 5 -7.67 -40.72 1.44
C LYS A 5 -6.24 -40.17 1.51
N GLY A 6 -5.29 -40.82 0.85
CA GLY A 6 -3.90 -40.36 0.76
C GLY A 6 -3.77 -39.02 0.05
N GLN A 7 -4.47 -38.83 -1.07
CA GLN A 7 -4.53 -37.57 -1.81
C GLN A 7 -5.14 -36.47 -0.93
N GLN A 8 -6.32 -36.71 -0.36
CA GLN A 8 -7.05 -35.76 0.47
C GLN A 8 -6.25 -35.31 1.70
N THR A 9 -5.48 -36.20 2.32
CA THR A 9 -4.65 -35.86 3.50
C THR A 9 -3.48 -34.96 3.09
N ARG A 10 -2.85 -35.25 1.94
CA ARG A 10 -1.75 -34.43 1.38
C ARG A 10 -2.24 -33.05 0.94
N ASP A 11 -3.46 -32.96 0.41
CA ASP A 11 -4.08 -31.70 0.00
C ASP A 11 -4.40 -30.82 1.21
N VAL A 12 -4.93 -31.39 2.30
CA VAL A 12 -5.17 -30.68 3.57
C VAL A 12 -3.87 -30.21 4.21
N GLU A 13 -2.81 -31.03 4.20
CA GLU A 13 -1.49 -30.66 4.74
C GLU A 13 -0.79 -29.59 3.86
N SER A 14 -1.01 -29.64 2.55
CA SER A 14 -0.60 -28.61 1.59
C SER A 14 -1.30 -27.27 1.88
N ASP A 15 -2.63 -27.28 2.04
CA ASP A 15 -3.42 -26.08 2.32
C ASP A 15 -3.06 -25.45 3.68
N GLY A 16 -2.90 -26.27 4.73
CA GLY A 16 -2.44 -25.81 6.04
C GLY A 16 -1.06 -25.12 5.98
N ARG A 17 -0.10 -25.70 5.24
CA ARG A 17 1.23 -25.09 5.04
C ARG A 17 1.16 -23.78 4.27
N LYS A 18 0.31 -23.70 3.23
CA LYS A 18 0.08 -22.46 2.47
C LYS A 18 -0.51 -21.36 3.36
N LYS A 19 -1.51 -21.68 4.19
CA LYS A 19 -2.11 -20.74 5.16
C LYS A 19 -1.09 -20.21 6.17
N ILE A 20 -0.26 -21.08 6.74
CA ILE A 20 0.81 -20.67 7.67
C ILE A 20 1.81 -19.74 6.99
N ARG A 21 2.21 -20.01 5.75
CA ARG A 21 3.12 -19.14 4.99
C ARG A 21 2.50 -17.75 4.76
N LYS A 22 1.27 -17.70 4.27
CA LYS A 22 0.53 -16.44 4.04
C LYS A 22 0.33 -15.65 5.34
N PHE A 23 0.09 -16.34 6.47
CA PHE A 23 0.01 -15.72 7.78
C PHE A 23 1.35 -15.11 8.21
N LYS A 24 2.47 -15.82 8.06
CA LYS A 24 3.80 -15.30 8.41
C LYS A 24 4.17 -14.07 7.60
N GLU A 25 3.88 -14.08 6.29
CA GLU A 25 4.10 -12.93 5.41
C GLU A 25 3.26 -11.72 5.86
N SER A 26 1.98 -11.95 6.19
CA SER A 26 1.07 -10.91 6.68
C SER A 26 1.49 -10.36 8.04
N ALA A 27 1.94 -11.23 8.96
CA ALA A 27 2.45 -10.83 10.27
C ALA A 27 3.72 -9.98 10.19
N TRP A 28 4.64 -10.33 9.28
CA TRP A 28 5.83 -9.52 9.01
C TRP A 28 5.46 -8.12 8.49
N LYS A 29 4.56 -8.06 7.50
CA LYS A 29 4.04 -6.80 6.95
C LYS A 29 3.32 -5.98 8.05
N PHE A 30 2.52 -6.61 8.90
CA PHE A 30 1.85 -5.97 10.03
C PHE A 30 2.84 -5.33 11.01
N VAL A 31 3.89 -6.06 11.45
CA VAL A 31 4.90 -5.53 12.37
C VAL A 31 5.60 -4.31 11.77
N TYR A 32 5.92 -4.37 10.48
CA TYR A 32 6.48 -3.24 9.76
C TYR A 32 5.52 -2.04 9.75
N PHE A 33 4.29 -2.20 9.24
CA PHE A 33 3.35 -1.08 9.11
C PHE A 33 2.99 -0.47 10.46
N LEU A 34 2.82 -1.28 11.50
CA LEU A 34 2.53 -0.78 12.84
C LEU A 34 3.71 0.01 13.41
N SER A 35 4.94 -0.51 13.30
CA SER A 35 6.13 0.19 13.80
C SER A 35 6.45 1.44 12.97
N SER A 36 6.26 1.40 11.65
CA SER A 36 6.35 2.57 10.76
C SER A 36 5.35 3.63 11.16
N GLN A 37 4.09 3.26 11.42
CA GLN A 37 3.04 4.18 11.83
C GLN A 37 3.36 4.84 13.18
N LEU A 38 3.78 4.06 14.16
CA LEU A 38 4.15 4.58 15.49
C LEU A 38 5.35 5.52 15.39
N LEU A 39 6.37 5.16 14.61
CA LEU A 39 7.54 5.99 14.39
C LEU A 39 7.19 7.28 13.63
N GLY A 40 6.38 7.17 12.58
CA GLY A 40 5.89 8.29 11.79
C GLY A 40 5.16 9.30 12.67
N LEU A 41 4.16 8.83 13.43
CA LEU A 41 3.42 9.67 14.38
C LEU A 41 4.34 10.27 15.44
N TYR A 42 5.23 9.50 16.06
CA TYR A 42 6.16 10.03 17.06
C TYR A 42 7.06 11.14 16.51
N VAL A 43 7.48 11.04 15.25
CA VAL A 43 8.35 12.05 14.62
C VAL A 43 7.57 13.25 14.10
N THR A 44 6.32 13.09 13.69
CA THR A 44 5.53 14.18 13.08
C THR A 44 4.52 14.83 14.00
N TYR A 45 4.11 14.21 15.11
CA TYR A 45 3.00 14.71 15.95
C TYR A 45 3.28 16.09 16.56
N ASP A 46 4.51 16.33 17.03
CA ASP A 46 4.91 17.61 17.62
C ASP A 46 5.30 18.66 16.56
N GLU A 47 5.20 18.33 15.27
CA GLU A 47 5.69 19.18 14.19
C GLU A 47 4.56 19.99 13.56
N PRO A 48 4.76 21.29 13.29
CA PRO A 48 3.69 22.20 12.86
C PRO A 48 3.10 21.85 11.48
N TRP A 49 3.85 21.10 10.67
CA TRP A 49 3.40 20.66 9.34
C TRP A 49 2.44 19.48 9.38
N PHE A 50 2.23 18.85 10.54
CA PHE A 50 1.25 17.77 10.66
C PHE A 50 -0.18 18.30 10.62
N THR A 51 -0.42 19.51 11.12
CA THR A 51 -1.75 20.14 11.20
C THR A 51 -1.98 21.22 10.16
N ASN A 52 -0.93 21.78 9.56
CA ASN A 52 -1.08 22.83 8.55
C ASN A 52 -0.05 22.67 7.43
N THR A 53 -0.57 22.46 6.23
CA THR A 53 0.16 22.20 4.99
C THR A 53 1.09 23.34 4.60
N ARG A 54 0.82 24.58 5.01
CA ARG A 54 1.69 25.73 4.77
C ARG A 54 3.08 25.53 5.39
N TYR A 55 3.17 24.80 6.51
CA TYR A 55 4.46 24.53 7.16
C TYR A 55 5.29 23.43 6.48
N PHE A 56 4.76 22.79 5.43
CA PHE A 56 5.60 22.03 4.51
C PHE A 56 6.64 22.94 3.85
N TRP A 57 6.24 24.16 3.48
CA TRP A 57 7.04 25.08 2.66
C TRP A 57 7.75 26.15 3.51
N VAL A 58 7.12 26.56 4.61
CA VAL A 58 7.65 27.58 5.52
C VAL A 58 7.89 26.95 6.89
N GLY A 59 9.14 26.85 7.34
CA GLY A 59 9.47 26.42 8.70
C GLY A 59 9.56 27.58 9.69
N PRO A 60 9.65 27.31 11.00
CA PRO A 60 9.96 28.34 11.99
C PRO A 60 11.32 29.02 11.72
N GLY A 61 11.37 30.35 11.84
CA GLY A 61 12.56 31.16 11.51
C GLY A 61 12.71 31.40 10.00
N ASP A 62 13.95 31.45 9.51
CA ASP A 62 14.27 31.70 8.08
C ASP A 62 14.24 30.43 7.20
N GLN A 63 13.64 29.33 7.68
CA GLN A 63 13.61 28.07 6.94
C GLN A 63 12.53 28.03 5.87
N VAL A 64 12.80 28.65 4.72
CA VAL A 64 11.95 28.57 3.53
C VAL A 64 12.52 27.51 2.59
N TRP A 65 11.65 26.72 1.95
CA TRP A 65 12.08 25.82 0.88
C TRP A 65 12.73 26.66 -0.26
N PRO A 66 13.89 26.27 -0.84
CA PRO A 66 14.56 24.97 -0.75
C PRO A 66 15.61 24.83 0.38
N ASP A 67 15.88 25.86 1.17
CA ASP A 67 16.98 25.84 2.16
C ASP A 67 16.65 25.13 3.50
N GLN A 68 15.52 24.43 3.55
CA GLN A 68 15.09 23.69 4.74
C GLN A 68 16.04 22.55 5.11
N LYS A 69 16.35 22.44 6.40
CA LYS A 69 17.15 21.33 6.95
C LYS A 69 16.25 20.15 7.30
N ILE A 70 16.64 18.96 6.85
CA ILE A 70 15.98 17.70 7.22
C ILE A 70 16.48 17.27 8.60
N LYS A 71 15.58 17.23 9.59
CA LYS A 71 15.86 16.75 10.95
C LYS A 71 16.31 15.28 10.91
N LEU A 72 17.23 14.89 11.79
CA LEU A 72 17.76 13.52 11.84
C LEU A 72 16.66 12.46 12.04
N LYS A 73 15.67 12.75 12.89
CA LYS A 73 14.50 11.89 13.12
C LYS A 73 13.74 11.60 11.82
N LEU A 74 13.56 12.63 10.97
CA LEU A 74 12.87 12.50 9.69
C LEU A 74 13.70 11.69 8.68
N LYS A 75 15.03 11.85 8.69
CA LYS A 75 15.92 11.00 7.89
C LYS A 75 15.79 9.53 8.27
N ALA A 76 15.69 9.22 9.57
CA ALA A 76 15.54 7.85 10.04
C ALA A 76 14.24 7.21 9.52
N VAL A 77 13.11 7.92 9.58
CA VAL A 77 11.82 7.47 9.00
C VAL A 77 11.96 7.19 7.50
N TYR A 78 12.62 8.08 6.77
CA TYR A 78 12.86 7.92 5.34
C TYR A 78 13.73 6.71 4.99
N MET A 79 14.81 6.49 5.74
CA MET A 79 15.67 5.32 5.53
C MET A 79 14.94 4.01 5.87
N TYR A 80 14.12 4.03 6.92
CA TYR A 80 13.28 2.91 7.31
C TYR A 80 12.28 2.55 6.20
N ALA A 81 11.55 3.55 5.68
CA ALA A 81 10.62 3.38 4.58
C ALA A 81 11.34 2.93 3.29
N ALA A 82 12.42 3.60 2.90
CA ALA A 82 13.19 3.25 1.70
C ALA A 82 13.66 1.79 1.74
N GLY A 83 14.14 1.32 2.89
CA GLY A 83 14.56 -0.06 3.09
C GLY A 83 13.43 -1.05 2.85
N PHE A 84 12.25 -0.79 3.41
CA PHE A 84 11.08 -1.65 3.22
C PHE A 84 10.53 -1.65 1.80
N TYR A 85 10.39 -0.48 1.18
CA TYR A 85 9.87 -0.41 -0.20
C TYR A 85 10.84 -1.05 -1.19
N THR A 86 12.15 -0.92 -0.97
CA THR A 86 13.17 -1.64 -1.75
C THR A 86 13.07 -3.15 -1.52
N TYR A 87 13.00 -3.60 -0.27
CA TYR A 87 12.77 -5.00 0.08
C TYR A 87 11.50 -5.54 -0.59
N SER A 88 10.42 -4.77 -0.60
CA SER A 88 9.14 -5.15 -1.20
C SER A 88 9.24 -5.35 -2.70
N ILE A 89 10.04 -4.56 -3.42
CA ILE A 89 10.33 -4.80 -4.84
C ILE A 89 11.01 -6.15 -5.03
N PHE A 90 12.06 -6.45 -4.25
CA PHE A 90 12.74 -7.74 -4.32
C PHE A 90 11.80 -8.90 -3.95
N ALA A 91 10.99 -8.74 -2.90
CA ALA A 91 10.02 -9.73 -2.50
C ALA A 91 9.00 -9.99 -3.62
N LEU A 92 8.48 -8.94 -4.27
CA LEU A 92 7.55 -9.07 -5.39
C LEU A 92 8.18 -9.78 -6.60
N VAL A 93 9.43 -9.46 -6.95
CA VAL A 93 10.09 -10.06 -8.11
C VAL A 93 10.44 -11.53 -7.87
N PHE A 94 10.91 -11.89 -6.68
CA PHE A 94 11.53 -13.19 -6.42
C PHE A 94 10.70 -14.15 -5.56
N TRP A 95 9.81 -13.64 -4.70
CA TRP A 95 9.21 -14.42 -3.61
C TRP A 95 7.68 -14.43 -3.59
N GLU A 96 7.04 -13.33 -3.98
CA GLU A 96 5.59 -13.19 -3.97
C GLU A 96 4.98 -13.78 -5.25
N THR A 97 3.90 -14.55 -5.10
CA THR A 97 3.21 -15.14 -6.24
C THR A 97 2.69 -14.05 -7.16
N ARG A 98 2.93 -14.20 -8.47
CA ARG A 98 2.50 -13.23 -9.48
C ARG A 98 0.98 -13.25 -9.61
N ARG A 99 0.33 -12.28 -8.96
CA ARG A 99 -1.12 -12.09 -9.02
C ARG A 99 -1.53 -11.21 -10.21
N SER A 100 -2.82 -11.21 -10.56
CA SER A 100 -3.39 -10.41 -11.65
C SER A 100 -3.12 -8.90 -11.55
N ASP A 101 -2.91 -8.37 -10.34
CA ASP A 101 -2.53 -6.98 -10.08
C ASP A 101 -1.01 -6.75 -9.91
N PHE A 102 -0.17 -7.72 -10.26
CA PHE A 102 1.29 -7.65 -10.12
C PHE A 102 1.89 -6.39 -10.78
N GLY A 103 1.50 -6.09 -12.02
CA GLY A 103 2.02 -4.94 -12.76
C GLY A 103 1.66 -3.61 -12.09
N VAL A 104 0.44 -3.51 -11.56
CA VAL A 104 -0.06 -2.33 -10.84
C VAL A 104 0.70 -2.15 -9.52
N SER A 105 0.86 -3.24 -8.75
CA SER A 105 1.63 -3.25 -7.51
C SER A 105 3.10 -2.88 -7.73
N MET A 106 3.75 -3.50 -8.72
CA MET A 106 5.14 -3.18 -9.07
C MET A 106 5.31 -1.71 -9.46
N SER A 107 4.41 -1.18 -10.29
CA SER A 107 4.42 0.23 -10.70
C SER A 107 4.28 1.17 -9.50
N HIS A 108 3.43 0.82 -8.53
CA HIS A 108 3.31 1.55 -7.28
C HIS A 108 4.61 1.53 -6.47
N HIS A 109 5.21 0.36 -6.24
CA HIS A 109 6.44 0.28 -5.46
C HIS A 109 7.58 1.06 -6.11
N VAL A 110 7.73 0.98 -7.43
CA VAL A 110 8.70 1.79 -8.18
C VAL A 110 8.41 3.27 -8.05
N ALA A 111 7.16 3.70 -8.23
CA ALA A 111 6.76 5.10 -8.07
C ALA A 111 7.03 5.62 -6.64
N THR A 112 6.73 4.82 -5.62
CA THR A 112 6.95 5.18 -4.21
C THR A 112 8.45 5.30 -3.90
N VAL A 113 9.31 4.39 -4.38
CA VAL A 113 10.76 4.51 -4.21
C VAL A 113 11.29 5.76 -4.90
N ILE A 114 10.85 6.05 -6.12
CA ILE A 114 11.23 7.28 -6.83
C ILE A 114 10.76 8.51 -6.05
N LEU A 115 9.53 8.51 -5.52
CA LEU A 115 9.01 9.60 -4.70
C LEU A 115 9.81 9.80 -3.41
N ILE A 116 10.22 8.74 -2.72
CA ILE A 116 11.08 8.82 -1.53
C ILE A 116 12.44 9.43 -1.87
N VAL A 117 13.06 9.00 -2.96
CA VAL A 117 14.37 9.53 -3.41
C VAL A 117 14.26 10.99 -3.84
N LEU A 118 13.28 11.32 -4.69
CA LEU A 118 13.08 12.69 -5.18
C LEU A 118 12.69 13.64 -4.05
N SER A 119 11.82 13.22 -3.12
CA SER A 119 11.49 14.06 -1.95
C SER A 119 12.67 14.24 -1.00
N TYR A 120 13.61 13.31 -0.94
CA TYR A 120 14.86 13.49 -0.20
C TYR A 120 15.79 14.49 -0.89
N ILE A 121 16.01 14.36 -2.19
CA ILE A 121 16.89 15.24 -2.99
C ILE A 121 16.34 16.67 -3.03
N PHE A 122 15.04 16.82 -3.32
CA PHE A 122 14.36 18.13 -3.42
C PHE A 122 13.93 18.68 -2.06
N ARG A 123 14.27 18.03 -0.95
CA ARG A 123 13.93 18.46 0.42
C ARG A 123 12.42 18.58 0.68
N PHE A 124 11.60 17.85 -0.06
CA PHE A 124 10.16 17.65 0.24
C PHE A 124 9.92 16.60 1.34
N ALA A 125 10.90 16.41 2.22
CA ALA A 125 10.88 15.35 3.22
C ALA A 125 9.66 15.44 4.15
N ARG A 126 9.23 16.66 4.51
CA ARG A 126 8.05 16.91 5.35
C ARG A 126 6.76 16.40 4.70
N VAL A 127 6.56 16.72 3.42
CA VAL A 127 5.42 16.26 2.63
C VAL A 127 5.43 14.74 2.56
N GLY A 128 6.54 14.14 2.11
CA GLY A 128 6.60 12.70 1.93
C GLY A 128 6.49 11.92 3.24
N SER A 129 6.86 12.48 4.41
CA SER A 129 6.57 11.80 5.68
C SER A 129 5.08 11.71 6.00
N VAL A 130 4.31 12.75 5.67
CA VAL A 130 2.86 12.71 5.85
C VAL A 130 2.25 11.76 4.84
N VAL A 131 2.73 11.74 3.59
CA VAL A 131 2.33 10.74 2.60
C VAL A 131 2.56 9.33 3.15
N LEU A 132 3.77 8.99 3.59
CA LEU A 132 4.09 7.67 4.15
C LEU A 132 3.15 7.31 5.32
N ALA A 133 2.95 8.21 6.28
CA ALA A 133 2.08 7.97 7.43
C ALA A 133 0.61 7.76 7.04
N LEU A 134 0.08 8.46 6.04
CA LEU A 134 -1.29 8.25 5.57
C LEU A 134 -1.49 6.90 4.89
N HIS A 135 -0.47 6.41 4.18
CA HIS A 135 -0.55 5.15 3.43
C HIS A 135 -0.35 3.96 4.37
N ASP A 136 0.65 4.01 5.24
CA ASP A 136 0.97 2.93 6.18
C ASP A 136 -0.18 2.69 7.19
N ALA A 137 -0.90 3.74 7.59
CA ALA A 137 -2.02 3.64 8.54
C ALA A 137 -3.15 2.72 8.06
N SER A 138 -3.53 2.77 6.78
CA SER A 138 -4.58 1.87 6.25
C SER A 138 -4.11 0.43 6.21
N ASP A 139 -2.82 0.21 5.95
CA ASP A 139 -2.25 -1.11 5.69
C ASP A 139 -2.11 -1.94 6.98
N VAL A 140 -2.03 -1.28 8.13
CA VAL A 140 -2.17 -1.94 9.45
C VAL A 140 -3.50 -2.70 9.54
N PHE A 141 -4.62 -2.08 9.18
CA PHE A 141 -5.94 -2.72 9.27
C PHE A 141 -6.09 -3.86 8.26
N LEU A 142 -5.50 -3.70 7.06
CA LEU A 142 -5.50 -4.72 6.02
C LEU A 142 -4.75 -5.99 6.46
N GLU A 143 -3.57 -5.85 7.06
CA GLU A 143 -2.80 -7.00 7.53
C GLU A 143 -3.46 -7.68 8.75
N ILE A 144 -4.09 -6.92 9.65
CA ILE A 144 -4.94 -7.51 10.73
C ILE A 144 -6.07 -8.35 10.13
N GLY A 145 -6.76 -7.85 9.10
CA GLY A 145 -7.85 -8.55 8.44
C GLY A 145 -7.40 -9.88 7.82
N LYS A 146 -6.27 -9.87 7.09
CA LYS A 146 -5.67 -11.08 6.51
C LYS A 146 -5.28 -12.10 7.57
N MET A 147 -4.55 -11.68 8.61
CA MET A 147 -4.15 -12.56 9.71
C MET A 147 -5.37 -13.21 10.38
N SER A 148 -6.41 -12.40 10.64
CA SER A 148 -7.66 -12.87 11.26
C SER A 148 -8.38 -13.90 10.39
N LYS A 149 -8.37 -13.70 9.07
CA LYS A 149 -8.93 -14.67 8.11
C LYS A 149 -8.17 -16.00 8.13
N TYR A 150 -6.83 -15.97 8.18
CA TYR A 150 -6.03 -17.20 8.17
C TYR A 150 -6.16 -18.05 9.43
N ILE A 151 -6.46 -17.43 10.58
CA ILE A 151 -6.73 -18.14 11.84
C ILE A 151 -8.21 -18.52 12.04
N GLY A 152 -9.09 -18.16 11.08
CA GLY A 152 -10.52 -18.44 11.15
C GLY A 152 -11.33 -17.51 12.06
N ALA A 153 -10.77 -16.37 12.48
CA ALA A 153 -11.45 -15.39 13.32
C ALA A 153 -12.33 -14.43 12.48
N GLU A 154 -13.45 -14.94 11.94
CA GLU A 154 -14.31 -14.21 10.99
C GLU A 154 -14.80 -12.85 11.51
N MET A 155 -15.23 -12.76 12.77
CA MET A 155 -15.72 -11.51 13.34
C MET A 155 -14.64 -10.41 13.38
N VAL A 156 -13.40 -10.79 13.73
CA VAL A 156 -12.26 -9.86 13.74
C VAL A 156 -11.85 -9.50 12.31
N ALA A 157 -11.89 -10.47 11.39
CA ALA A 157 -11.60 -10.23 9.98
C ALA A 157 -12.59 -9.23 9.36
N SER A 158 -13.89 -9.39 9.60
CA SER A 158 -14.93 -8.49 9.11
C SER A 158 -14.83 -7.08 9.72
N GLY A 159 -14.55 -6.99 11.02
CA GLY A 159 -14.33 -5.71 11.70
C GLY A 159 -13.09 -4.98 11.17
N ALA A 160 -11.97 -5.69 11.02
CA ALA A 160 -10.73 -5.14 10.47
C ALA A 160 -10.90 -4.73 9.00
N PHE A 161 -11.63 -5.51 8.20
CA PHE A 161 -11.94 -5.15 6.82
C PHE A 161 -12.77 -3.86 6.72
N LEU A 162 -13.77 -3.68 7.60
CA LEU A 162 -14.55 -2.44 7.64
C LEU A 162 -13.68 -1.23 8.02
N LEU A 163 -12.82 -1.36 9.03
CA LEU A 163 -11.87 -0.31 9.41
C LEU A 163 -10.87 0.00 8.28
N PHE A 164 -10.42 -1.02 7.56
CA PHE A 164 -9.60 -0.86 6.37
C PHE A 164 -10.32 -0.07 5.27
N VAL A 165 -11.58 -0.40 4.95
CA VAL A 165 -12.38 0.34 3.97
C VAL A 165 -12.54 1.81 4.36
N LEU A 166 -12.90 2.09 5.62
CA LEU A 166 -13.09 3.45 6.12
C LEU A 166 -11.80 4.25 6.09
N SER A 167 -10.70 3.67 6.59
CA SER A 167 -9.38 4.32 6.57
C SER A 167 -8.88 4.56 5.14
N TRP A 168 -9.12 3.65 4.20
CA TRP A 168 -8.75 3.83 2.79
C TRP A 168 -9.40 5.07 2.18
N ILE A 169 -10.72 5.24 2.38
CA ILE A 169 -11.46 6.39 1.85
C ILE A 169 -10.94 7.68 2.48
N ILE A 170 -10.90 7.74 3.82
CA ILE A 170 -10.55 8.96 4.54
C ILE A 170 -9.10 9.38 4.24
N LEU A 171 -8.15 8.45 4.34
CA LEU A 171 -6.73 8.77 4.26
C LEU A 171 -6.26 8.93 2.81
N ARG A 172 -6.62 8.00 1.92
CA ARG A 172 -6.07 7.94 0.55
C ARG A 172 -6.94 8.62 -0.50
N LEU A 173 -8.27 8.63 -0.35
CA LEU A 173 -9.17 9.25 -1.33
C LEU A 173 -9.61 10.67 -0.96
N ILE A 174 -9.57 11.03 0.33
CA ILE A 174 -9.94 12.38 0.78
C ILE A 174 -8.68 13.15 1.18
N TYR A 175 -8.01 12.76 2.27
CA TYR A 175 -6.93 13.56 2.83
C TYR A 175 -5.74 13.68 1.86
N TYR A 176 -5.30 12.57 1.25
CA TYR A 176 -4.19 12.61 0.30
C TYR A 176 -4.39 13.59 -0.88
N PRO A 177 -5.47 13.55 -1.68
CA PRO A 177 -5.64 14.51 -2.78
C PRO A 177 -5.97 15.93 -2.31
N PHE A 178 -6.87 16.10 -1.33
CA PHE A 178 -7.35 17.44 -0.97
C PHE A 178 -6.38 18.22 -0.08
N TRP A 179 -5.50 17.55 0.68
CA TRP A 179 -4.46 18.22 1.47
C TRP A 179 -3.10 18.16 0.78
N ILE A 180 -2.62 16.96 0.46
CA ILE A 180 -1.22 16.81 0.00
C ILE A 180 -1.07 17.31 -1.43
N ILE A 181 -1.86 16.78 -2.37
CA ILE A 181 -1.76 17.17 -3.78
C ILE A 181 -2.12 18.65 -3.95
N TRP A 182 -3.12 19.15 -3.20
CA TRP A 182 -3.43 20.57 -3.16
C TRP A 182 -2.24 21.42 -2.70
N SER A 183 -1.59 21.05 -1.60
CA SER A 183 -0.43 21.79 -1.09
C SER A 183 0.76 21.73 -2.04
N THR A 184 1.10 20.55 -2.55
CA THR A 184 2.22 20.38 -3.49
C THR A 184 1.97 20.99 -4.85
N SER A 185 0.71 21.19 -5.24
CA SER A 185 0.34 21.79 -6.53
C SER A 185 0.17 23.31 -6.43
N TYR A 186 -0.50 23.81 -5.39
CA TYR A 186 -0.93 25.20 -5.33
C TYR A 186 -0.09 26.04 -4.35
N GLU A 187 0.15 25.53 -3.14
CA GLU A 187 0.88 26.29 -2.10
C GLU A 187 2.37 26.45 -2.41
N VAL A 188 2.98 25.46 -3.06
CA VAL A 188 4.40 25.57 -3.44
C VAL A 188 4.63 26.63 -4.52
N ILE A 189 3.67 26.82 -5.45
CA ILE A 189 3.75 27.84 -6.49
C ILE A 189 3.65 29.25 -5.90
N LEU A 190 2.86 29.40 -4.82
CA LEU A 190 2.70 30.68 -4.12
C LEU A 190 3.91 31.04 -3.25
N THR A 191 4.72 30.06 -2.87
CA THR A 191 5.89 30.25 -2.01
C THR A 191 7.20 30.28 -2.79
N LEU A 192 7.25 29.71 -4.00
CA LEU A 192 8.37 29.87 -4.90
C LEU A 192 8.41 31.26 -5.51
N ASP A 193 9.50 31.98 -5.22
CA ASP A 193 9.93 33.13 -6.01
C ASP A 193 10.44 32.61 -7.37
N LYS A 194 9.54 32.58 -8.37
CA LYS A 194 9.80 32.07 -9.73
C LYS A 194 10.98 32.78 -10.40
N ASP A 195 11.30 33.99 -9.96
CA ASP A 195 12.35 34.83 -10.53
C ASP A 195 13.76 34.39 -10.12
N LYS A 196 13.93 33.63 -9.01
CA LYS A 196 15.24 33.14 -8.54
C LYS A 196 15.62 31.74 -9.04
N HIS A 197 14.65 30.90 -9.43
CA HIS A 197 14.86 29.50 -9.84
C HIS A 197 14.09 29.18 -11.13
N THR A 198 14.40 29.91 -12.20
CA THR A 198 13.60 29.97 -13.43
C THR A 198 13.52 28.67 -14.23
N VAL A 199 14.45 27.72 -14.06
CA VAL A 199 14.55 26.53 -14.93
C VAL A 199 14.40 25.21 -14.18
N ASP A 200 15.07 25.04 -13.04
CA ASP A 200 15.09 23.76 -12.31
C ASP A 200 13.87 23.56 -11.39
N GLY A 201 13.34 24.63 -10.81
CA GLY A 201 12.19 24.60 -9.91
C GLY A 201 10.91 24.01 -10.54
N PRO A 202 10.51 24.45 -11.75
CA PRO A 202 9.32 23.92 -12.43
C PRO A 202 9.41 22.43 -12.73
N ILE A 203 10.57 21.94 -13.19
CA ILE A 203 10.74 20.52 -13.58
C ILE A 203 10.57 19.60 -12.37
N TYR A 204 11.22 19.92 -11.25
CA TYR A 204 11.12 19.13 -10.01
C TYR A 204 9.68 19.08 -9.48
N TYR A 205 8.99 20.22 -9.54
CA TYR A 205 7.58 20.33 -9.19
C TYR A 205 6.68 19.45 -10.06
N TYR A 206 6.82 19.51 -11.39
CA TYR A 206 5.93 18.77 -12.29
C TYR A 206 6.16 17.27 -12.19
N VAL A 207 7.42 16.82 -12.11
CA VAL A 207 7.74 15.39 -11.95
C VAL A 207 7.20 14.84 -10.64
N PHE A 208 7.37 15.56 -9.53
CA PHE A 208 6.91 15.11 -8.22
C PHE A 208 5.36 15.05 -8.16
N ASN A 209 4.67 16.08 -8.62
CA ASN A 209 3.21 16.09 -8.66
C ASN A 209 2.64 15.05 -9.62
N PHE A 210 3.28 14.84 -10.78
CA PHE A 210 2.89 13.77 -11.71
C PHE A 210 2.92 12.39 -11.02
N LEU A 211 4.00 12.08 -10.30
CA LEU A 211 4.12 10.81 -9.57
C LEU A 211 3.07 10.68 -8.45
N LEU A 212 2.75 11.76 -7.73
CA LEU A 212 1.67 11.75 -6.72
C LEU A 212 0.29 11.52 -7.34
N ILE A 213 0.03 12.10 -8.52
CA ILE A 213 -1.21 11.86 -9.27
C ILE A 213 -1.26 10.42 -9.78
N CYS A 214 -0.14 9.88 -10.28
CA CYS A 214 -0.05 8.46 -10.63
C CYS A 214 -0.39 7.56 -9.44
N LEU A 215 0.15 7.85 -8.25
CA LEU A 215 -0.21 7.14 -7.02
C LEU A 215 -1.71 7.23 -6.72
N LEU A 216 -2.31 8.42 -6.85
CA LEU A 216 -3.76 8.59 -6.66
C LEU A 216 -4.58 7.70 -7.61
N VAL A 217 -4.20 7.64 -8.90
CA VAL A 217 -4.86 6.78 -9.88
C VAL A 217 -4.81 5.30 -9.46
N LEU A 218 -3.66 4.84 -8.96
CA LEU A 218 -3.52 3.47 -8.42
C LEU A 218 -4.42 3.26 -7.19
N HIS A 219 -4.54 4.25 -6.30
CA HIS A 219 -5.47 4.18 -5.16
C HIS A 219 -6.94 4.09 -5.57
N VAL A 220 -7.34 4.82 -6.63
CA VAL A 220 -8.68 4.72 -7.20
C VAL A 220 -8.90 3.33 -7.80
N TYR A 221 -7.91 2.77 -8.51
CA TYR A 221 -7.99 1.40 -9.02
C TYR A 221 -8.22 0.37 -7.89
N TRP A 222 -7.42 0.42 -6.83
CA TRP A 222 -7.61 -0.49 -5.70
C TRP A 222 -8.90 -0.23 -4.95
N TRP A 223 -9.35 1.02 -4.85
CA TRP A 223 -10.66 1.34 -4.28
C TRP A 223 -11.79 0.60 -5.01
N VAL A 224 -11.75 0.51 -6.35
CA VAL A 224 -12.74 -0.26 -7.11
C VAL A 224 -12.70 -1.75 -6.73
N LEU A 225 -11.52 -2.33 -6.52
CA LEU A 225 -11.39 -3.73 -6.08
C LEU A 225 -11.91 -3.93 -4.66
N ILE A 226 -11.55 -3.04 -3.73
CA ILE A 226 -11.99 -3.06 -2.33
C ILE A 226 -13.51 -2.92 -2.26
N PHE A 227 -14.10 -2.02 -3.05
CA PHE A 227 -15.54 -1.83 -3.14
C PHE A 227 -16.24 -3.08 -3.68
N ARG A 228 -15.70 -3.74 -4.70
CA ARG A 228 -16.21 -5.03 -5.19
C ARG A 228 -16.18 -6.10 -4.10
N MET A 229 -15.09 -6.19 -3.33
CA MET A 229 -15.02 -7.11 -2.19
C MET A 229 -16.04 -6.77 -1.11
N LEU A 230 -16.24 -5.48 -0.80
CA LEU A 230 -17.23 -5.02 0.17
C LEU A 230 -18.66 -5.42 -0.24
N VAL A 231 -19.00 -5.24 -1.52
CA VAL A 231 -20.30 -5.68 -2.05
C VAL A 231 -20.46 -7.20 -1.92
N LYS A 232 -19.44 -7.99 -2.27
CA LYS A 232 -19.46 -9.46 -2.09
C LYS A 232 -19.64 -9.85 -0.61
N GLN A 233 -18.96 -9.18 0.31
CA GLN A 233 -19.07 -9.44 1.75
C GLN A 233 -20.47 -9.10 2.29
N ILE A 234 -21.10 -8.01 1.81
CA ILE A 234 -22.49 -7.67 2.18
C ILE A 234 -23.46 -8.74 1.64
N GLN A 235 -23.27 -9.20 0.41
CA GLN A 235 -24.08 -10.29 -0.19
C GLN A 235 -23.90 -11.62 0.57
N ALA A 236 -22.70 -11.90 1.05
CA ALA A 236 -22.36 -13.08 1.85
C ALA A 236 -22.73 -12.96 3.34
N ARG A 237 -23.64 -12.03 3.71
CA ARG A 237 -24.08 -11.78 5.10
C ARG A 237 -22.94 -11.50 6.09
N GLY A 238 -21.89 -10.81 5.64
CA GLY A 238 -20.80 -10.35 6.49
C GLY A 238 -19.61 -11.30 6.60
N GLN A 239 -19.60 -12.42 5.87
CA GLN A 239 -18.42 -13.29 5.76
C GLN A 239 -17.39 -12.68 4.80
N VAL A 240 -16.12 -12.64 5.22
CA VAL A 240 -15.01 -12.14 4.40
C VAL A 240 -14.72 -13.15 3.28
N THR A 241 -15.26 -12.90 2.10
CA THR A 241 -15.07 -13.72 0.90
C THR A 241 -13.61 -13.72 0.43
N ASP A 242 -13.25 -14.63 -0.48
CA ASP A 242 -11.91 -14.67 -1.07
C ASP A 242 -11.59 -13.42 -1.87
N ASP A 243 -10.29 -13.07 -1.83
CA ASP A 243 -9.76 -11.87 -2.47
C ASP A 243 -9.96 -12.02 -3.99
N VAL A 244 -10.70 -11.10 -4.61
CA VAL A 244 -11.07 -11.13 -6.03
C VAL A 244 -9.88 -11.16 -6.99
N ARG A 245 -8.67 -10.90 -6.50
CA ARG A 245 -7.44 -10.96 -7.27
C ARG A 245 -6.84 -12.37 -7.31
N SER A 246 -7.29 -13.27 -6.42
CA SER A 246 -6.83 -14.66 -6.29
C SER A 246 -7.64 -15.64 -7.14
N ASP A 247 -8.78 -15.22 -7.71
CA ASP A 247 -9.64 -16.08 -8.57
C ASP A 247 -8.89 -16.60 -9.81
N SER A 248 -7.75 -16.04 -10.17
CA SER A 248 -6.90 -16.55 -11.27
C SER A 248 -5.88 -17.61 -10.82
N GLU A 249 -5.85 -18.03 -9.55
CA GLU A 249 -4.94 -19.08 -9.03
C GLU A 249 -5.50 -20.52 -9.19
N ASP A 250 -6.78 -20.68 -9.57
CA ASP A 250 -7.46 -22.00 -9.59
C ASP A 250 -7.87 -22.49 -11.00
N GLU A 251 -7.66 -21.71 -12.06
CA GLU A 251 -8.03 -22.12 -13.43
C GLU A 251 -6.99 -23.05 -14.10
N ASP A 252 -5.76 -23.09 -13.63
CA ASP A 252 -4.66 -23.87 -14.21
C ASP A 252 -4.58 -25.33 -13.70
N GLY A 253 -5.56 -25.79 -12.89
CA GLY A 253 -5.57 -27.13 -12.29
C GLY A 253 -6.71 -28.07 -12.70
N HIS A 254 -7.74 -27.62 -13.43
CA HIS A 254 -8.99 -28.38 -13.55
C HIS A 254 -9.45 -28.79 -14.97
N GLU A 255 -8.68 -28.49 -16.02
CA GLU A 255 -9.10 -28.79 -17.40
C GLU A 255 -8.72 -30.18 -17.96
N ASP A 256 -8.02 -31.07 -17.20
CA ASP A 256 -7.51 -32.33 -17.78
C ASP A 256 -8.26 -33.63 -17.36
N PHE A 257 -9.48 -33.54 -16.82
CA PHE A 257 -10.25 -34.75 -16.43
C PHE A 257 -11.59 -34.97 -17.14
N THR A 258 -12.05 -34.06 -18.01
CA THR A 258 -13.35 -34.20 -18.71
C THR A 258 -13.25 -34.74 -20.13
N LYS A 259 -12.05 -34.90 -20.72
CA LYS A 259 -11.89 -35.37 -22.12
C LYS A 259 -11.62 -36.87 -22.32
N LYS A 260 -11.56 -37.70 -21.27
CA LYS A 260 -11.18 -39.11 -21.40
C LYS A 260 -12.31 -40.15 -21.25
N LYS A 261 -13.59 -39.74 -21.28
CA LYS A 261 -14.73 -40.66 -21.17
C LYS A 261 -15.54 -40.93 -22.43
N ASP A 262 -15.31 -40.22 -23.54
CA ASP A 262 -16.13 -40.37 -24.75
C ASP A 262 -15.36 -40.97 -25.93
N GLY A 263 -14.72 -42.13 -25.73
CA GLY A 263 -13.94 -42.74 -26.81
C GLY A 263 -13.52 -44.18 -26.61
N HIS A 264 -14.40 -45.06 -26.14
CA HIS A 264 -14.28 -46.49 -26.42
C HIS A 264 -15.60 -47.25 -26.17
N GLU A 265 -16.56 -47.07 -27.08
CA GLU A 265 -17.55 -48.11 -27.40
C GLU A 265 -17.69 -48.10 -28.92
N ASP A 266 -17.02 -49.06 -29.57
CA ASP A 266 -17.42 -49.77 -30.79
C ASP A 266 -16.42 -50.92 -31.03
#